data_AF-A0A388PQM8-F1
#
_entry.id   AF-A0A388PQM8-F1
#
_cell.length_a   1.000
_cell.length_b   1.000
_cell.length_c   1.000
_cell.angle_alpha   90.00
_cell.angle_beta   90.00
_cell.angle_gamma   90.00
#
_symmetry.space_group_name_H-M   'P 1'
#
loop_
_entity.id
_entity.type
_entity.pdbx_description
1 polymer ?
#
loop_
_entity_poly.entity_id
_entity_poly.type
_entity_poly.pdbx_seq_one_letter_code
_entity_poly.pdbx_strand_id
1 'polypeptide(L)'
;MGTLEHTFAVPLSAVVDESKVEPGQSDLRMLARQLGRWLNHNLDLVHKGTAIESNDLGPMLIVAGVREAQWPVMLALAQTQRCALYLVLPNGQGQHFLKALDVPPA
;
A
#
# COMPACT_ATOMS: atom_id res chain seq x y z
N MET A 1 23.39 -12.91 0.14
CA MET A 1 22.51 -12.88 -1.05
C MET A 1 21.44 -11.85 -0.76
N GLY A 2 21.39 -10.76 -1.52
CA GLY A 2 20.43 -9.68 -1.26
C GLY A 2 19.02 -10.17 -1.55
N THR A 3 18.15 -10.17 -0.55
CA THR A 3 16.75 -10.52 -0.72
C THR A 3 16.11 -9.45 -1.60
N LEU A 4 15.64 -9.83 -2.78
CA LEU A 4 14.93 -8.92 -3.69
C LEU A 4 13.65 -8.43 -2.99
N GLU A 5 13.54 -7.11 -2.81
CA GLU A 5 12.39 -6.45 -2.19
C GLU A 5 11.80 -5.45 -3.18
N HIS A 6 10.48 -5.49 -3.35
CA HIS A 6 9.73 -4.55 -4.16
C HIS A 6 8.77 -3.78 -3.30
N THR A 7 8.56 -2.51 -3.65
CA THR A 7 7.65 -1.65 -2.91
C THR A 7 6.32 -1.60 -3.64
N PHE A 8 5.24 -1.97 -2.95
CA PHE A 8 3.88 -1.94 -3.48
C PHE A 8 3.06 -0.85 -2.80
N ALA A 9 2.01 -0.39 -3.46
CA ALA A 9 1.04 0.52 -2.87
C ALA A 9 -0.40 0.08 -3.17
N VAL A 10 -1.29 0.28 -2.20
CA VAL A 10 -2.75 0.10 -2.34
C VAL A 10 -3.48 1.33 -1.79
N PRO A 11 -4.70 1.64 -2.27
CA PRO A 11 -5.52 2.71 -1.69
C PRO A 11 -5.83 2.45 -0.21
N LEU A 12 -5.72 3.48 0.64
CA LEU A 12 -6.10 3.38 2.06
C LEU A 12 -7.57 2.99 2.23
N SER A 13 -8.44 3.51 1.36
CA SER A 13 -9.87 3.22 1.33
C SER A 13 -10.21 1.75 1.05
N ALA A 14 -9.27 0.99 0.47
CA ALA A 14 -9.46 -0.44 0.24
C ALA A 14 -9.31 -1.28 1.51
N VAL A 15 -8.72 -0.72 2.56
CA VAL A 15 -8.40 -1.44 3.79
C VAL A 15 -8.95 -0.75 5.04
N VAL A 16 -9.43 0.48 4.89
CA VAL A 16 -10.13 1.24 5.92
C VAL A 16 -11.53 1.56 5.40
N ASP A 17 -12.52 1.25 6.22
CA ASP A 17 -13.91 1.63 5.99
C ASP A 17 -14.05 3.16 6.11
N GLU A 18 -14.16 3.85 4.97
CA GLU A 18 -14.25 5.31 4.91
C GLU A 18 -15.46 5.87 5.67
N SER A 19 -16.53 5.09 5.85
CA SER A 19 -17.68 5.53 6.64
C SER A 19 -17.36 5.74 8.13
N LYS A 20 -16.22 5.19 8.58
CA LYS A 20 -15.70 5.31 9.95
C LYS A 20 -14.59 6.36 10.06
N VAL A 21 -14.25 7.03 8.97
CA VAL A 21 -13.24 8.10 8.94
C VAL A 21 -13.97 9.43 9.06
N GLU A 22 -13.78 10.13 10.18
CA GLU A 22 -14.25 11.50 10.33
C GLU A 22 -13.25 12.48 9.69
N PRO A 23 -13.62 13.20 8.62
CA PRO A 23 -12.75 14.17 7.96
C PRO A 23 -12.34 15.29 8.94
N GLY A 24 -11.04 15.58 9.03
CA GLY A 24 -10.52 16.63 9.90
C GLY A 24 -10.30 16.23 11.37
N GLN A 25 -10.83 15.09 11.82
CA GLN A 25 -10.55 14.51 13.14
C GLN A 25 -9.66 13.26 13.06
N SER A 26 -9.74 12.52 11.95
CA SER A 26 -8.97 11.29 11.76
C SER A 26 -7.57 11.60 11.22
N ASP A 27 -6.53 11.25 11.98
CA ASP A 27 -5.15 11.27 11.48
C ASP A 27 -4.91 10.06 10.57
N LEU A 28 -5.17 10.25 9.28
CA LEU A 28 -4.98 9.24 8.24
C LEU A 28 -3.52 8.73 8.19
N ARG A 29 -2.53 9.55 8.56
CA ARG A 29 -1.12 9.14 8.62
C ARG A 29 -0.90 8.18 9.79
N MET A 30 -1.56 8.41 10.92
CA MET A 30 -1.56 7.47 12.05
C MET A 30 -2.22 6.15 11.67
N LEU A 31 -3.36 6.18 10.96
CA LEU A 31 -4.04 4.97 10.45
C LEU A 31 -3.13 4.17 9.51
N ALA A 32 -2.49 4.82 8.54
CA ALA A 32 -1.53 4.16 7.64
C ALA A 32 -0.39 3.49 8.42
N ARG A 33 0.15 4.16 9.46
CA ARG A 33 1.18 3.58 10.34
C ARG A 33 0.67 2.38 11.15
N GLN A 34 -0.54 2.46 11.70
CA GLN A 34 -1.14 1.36 12.46
C GLN A 34 -1.39 0.14 11.58
N LEU A 35 -1.91 0.34 10.37
CA LEU A 35 -2.05 -0.76 9.42
C LEU A 35 -0.69 -1.34 9.05
N GLY A 36 0.31 -0.49 8.86
CA GLY A 36 1.69 -0.93 8.65
C GLY A 36 2.22 -1.88 9.72
N ARG A 37 1.96 -1.55 11.00
CA ARG A 37 2.31 -2.41 12.13
C ARG A 37 1.52 -3.72 12.09
N TRP A 38 0.23 -3.67 11.76
CA TRP A 38 -0.61 -4.87 11.65
C TRP A 38 -0.12 -5.80 10.53
N LEU A 39 0.20 -5.27 9.36
CA LEU A 39 0.72 -6.04 8.22
C LEU A 39 2.07 -6.70 8.55
N ASN A 40 2.96 -5.96 9.21
CA ASN A 40 4.21 -6.53 9.69
C ASN A 40 3.95 -7.66 10.70
N HIS A 41 3.11 -7.41 11.70
CA HIS A 41 2.84 -8.38 12.75
C HIS A 41 2.19 -9.68 12.25
N ASN A 42 1.24 -9.58 11.31
CA ASN A 42 0.46 -10.74 10.85
C ASN A 42 1.06 -11.42 9.62
N LEU A 43 1.82 -10.70 8.79
CA LEU A 43 2.25 -11.17 7.46
C LEU A 43 3.76 -11.04 7.22
N ASP A 44 4.56 -10.60 8.20
CA ASP A 44 6.01 -10.30 8.09
C ASP A 44 6.34 -9.33 6.93
N LEU A 45 5.41 -8.42 6.62
CA LEU A 45 5.56 -7.40 5.58
C LEU A 45 6.23 -6.15 6.14
N VAL A 46 7.39 -5.77 5.59
CA VAL A 46 8.13 -4.57 6.00
C VAL A 46 7.42 -3.33 5.44
N HIS A 47 6.47 -2.82 6.21
CA HIS A 47 5.74 -1.63 5.82
C HIS A 47 6.63 -0.36 5.88
N LYS A 48 6.85 0.27 4.73
CA LYS A 48 7.51 1.57 4.59
C LYS A 48 6.43 2.63 4.48
N GLY A 49 5.75 2.89 5.60
CA GLY A 49 4.56 3.73 5.66
C GLY A 49 4.81 5.18 5.28
N THR A 50 4.72 5.45 3.97
CA THR A 50 4.68 6.78 3.42
C THR A 50 3.29 7.00 2.88
N ALA A 51 2.56 7.92 3.49
CA ALA A 51 1.39 8.50 2.88
C ALA A 51 1.85 9.31 1.66
N ILE A 52 1.46 8.88 0.46
CA ILE A 52 1.61 9.67 -0.76
C ILE A 52 0.27 10.38 -0.96
N GLU A 53 0.26 11.70 -0.76
CA GLU A 53 -0.85 12.56 -1.16
C GLU A 53 -0.79 12.68 -2.68
N SER A 54 -1.76 12.09 -3.38
CA SER A 54 -1.89 12.19 -4.84
C SER A 54 -3.23 12.83 -5.17
N ASN A 55 -3.19 13.96 -5.88
CA ASN A 55 -4.39 14.71 -6.25
C ASN A 55 -5.33 13.93 -7.20
N ASP A 56 -4.82 12.89 -7.89
CA ASP A 56 -5.57 12.16 -8.92
C ASP A 56 -6.01 10.74 -8.48
N LEU A 57 -5.45 10.19 -7.40
CA LEU A 57 -5.67 8.79 -6.96
C LEU A 57 -6.49 8.65 -5.67
N GLY A 58 -6.95 9.76 -5.09
CA GLY A 58 -7.59 9.77 -3.77
C GLY A 58 -6.58 9.89 -2.61
N PRO A 59 -7.07 10.11 -1.38
CA PRO A 59 -6.37 10.92 -0.38
C PRO A 59 -5.13 10.27 0.25
N MET A 60 -4.94 8.95 0.13
CA MET A 60 -3.77 8.30 0.73
C MET A 60 -3.51 6.90 0.16
N LEU A 61 -2.25 6.62 -0.19
CA LEU A 61 -1.76 5.29 -0.52
C LEU A 61 -1.00 4.68 0.66
N ILE A 62 -1.12 3.36 0.81
CA ILE A 62 -0.39 2.57 1.78
C ILE A 62 0.76 1.89 1.07
N VAL A 63 1.99 2.20 1.46
CA VAL A 63 3.20 1.74 0.80
C VAL A 63 3.90 0.66 1.64
N ALA A 64 4.16 -0.52 1.07
CA ALA A 64 4.82 -1.63 1.76
C ALA A 64 5.99 -2.20 0.94
N GLY A 65 7.14 -2.38 1.59
CA GLY A 65 8.26 -3.16 1.05
C GLY A 65 7.97 -4.65 1.28
N VAL A 66 7.98 -5.43 0.21
CA VAL A 66 7.62 -6.84 0.21
C VAL A 66 8.72 -7.65 -0.46
N ARG A 67 9.18 -8.69 0.24
CA ARG A 67 10.16 -9.63 -0.31
C ARG A 67 9.56 -10.42 -1.47
N GLU A 68 10.37 -10.79 -2.44
CA GLU A 68 9.93 -11.53 -3.65
C GLU A 68 9.05 -12.74 -3.35
N ALA A 69 9.44 -13.56 -2.37
CA ALA A 69 8.67 -14.74 -1.95
C ALA A 69 7.25 -14.42 -1.43
N GLN A 70 7.00 -13.18 -1.03
CA GLN A 70 5.73 -12.73 -0.42
C GLN A 70 4.89 -11.86 -1.37
N TRP A 71 5.35 -11.56 -2.59
CA TRP A 71 4.57 -10.74 -3.53
C TRP A 71 3.16 -11.26 -3.81
N PRO A 72 2.90 -12.57 -3.90
CA PRO A 72 1.55 -13.08 -4.13
C PRO A 72 0.53 -12.61 -3.08
N VAL A 73 0.98 -12.30 -1.85
CA VAL A 73 0.11 -11.79 -0.78
C VAL A 73 -0.48 -10.42 -1.15
N MET A 74 0.29 -9.56 -1.82
CA MET A 74 -0.21 -8.25 -2.26
C MET A 74 -1.27 -8.38 -3.35
N LEU A 75 -1.11 -9.36 -4.25
CA LEU A 75 -2.11 -9.67 -5.27
C LEU A 75 -3.40 -10.17 -4.61
N ALA A 76 -3.29 -11.14 -3.69
CA ALA A 76 -4.43 -11.69 -2.96
C ALA A 76 -5.17 -10.63 -2.12
N LEU A 77 -4.43 -9.71 -1.50
CA LEU A 77 -5.00 -8.57 -0.78
C LEU A 77 -5.81 -7.68 -1.72
N ALA A 78 -5.23 -7.29 -2.87
CA ALA A 78 -5.90 -6.44 -3.85
C ALA A 78 -7.16 -7.09 -4.44
N GLN A 79 -7.11 -8.41 -4.70
CA GLN A 79 -8.25 -9.21 -5.12
C GLN A 79 -9.37 -9.23 -4.08
N THR A 80 -9.02 -9.52 -2.82
CA THR A 80 -9.97 -9.61 -1.71
C THR A 80 -10.67 -8.28 -1.46
N GLN A 81 -9.90 -7.18 -1.50
CA GLN A 81 -10.41 -5.82 -1.29
C GLN A 81 -10.96 -5.18 -2.56
N ARG A 82 -10.90 -5.87 -3.71
CA ARG A 82 -11.32 -5.37 -5.04
C ARG A 82 -10.75 -3.99 -5.35
N CYS A 83 -9.45 -3.83 -5.13
CA CYS A 83 -8.77 -2.53 -5.27
C CYS A 83 -7.60 -2.58 -6.24
N ALA A 84 -7.15 -1.40 -6.66
CA ALA A 84 -5.96 -1.27 -7.48
C ALA A 84 -4.69 -1.62 -6.67
N LEU A 85 -3.74 -2.29 -7.32
CA LEU A 85 -2.41 -2.56 -6.80
C LEU A 85 -1.38 -1.80 -7.65
N TYR A 86 -0.47 -1.09 -7.00
CA TYR A 86 0.59 -0.34 -7.67
C TYR A 86 1.96 -0.88 -7.26
N LEU A 87 2.88 -0.92 -8.21
CA LEU A 87 4.30 -1.05 -7.97
C LEU A 87 4.92 0.35 -7.89
N VAL A 88 5.63 0.63 -6.79
CA VAL A 88 6.35 1.88 -6.57
C VAL A 88 7.76 1.74 -7.10
N LEU A 89 8.07 2.49 -8.15
CA LEU A 89 9.36 2.46 -8.82
C LEU A 89 10.10 3.79 -8.58
N PRO A 90 11.40 3.78 -8.25
CA PRO A 90 12.19 5.00 -8.22
C PRO A 90 12.31 5.55 -9.65
N ASN A 91 12.13 6.86 -9.84
CA ASN A 91 12.27 7.48 -11.16
C ASN A 91 13.64 8.11 -11.41
N GLY A 92 14.61 7.90 -10.51
CA GLY A 92 15.97 8.43 -10.61
C GLY A 92 16.12 9.93 -10.28
N GLN A 93 15.03 10.66 -10.08
CA GLN A 93 15.01 12.10 -9.76
C GLN A 93 14.61 12.39 -8.31
N GLY A 94 14.70 11.38 -7.43
CA GLY A 94 14.23 11.46 -6.04
C GLY A 94 12.71 11.37 -5.88
N GLN A 95 11.98 11.19 -6.98
CA GLN A 95 10.54 10.97 -7.00
C GLN A 95 10.23 9.47 -7.24
N HIS A 96 8.99 9.08 -6.95
CA HIS A 96 8.49 7.73 -7.16
C HIS A 96 7.41 7.73 -8.22
N PHE A 97 7.47 6.75 -9.13
CA PHE A 97 6.44 6.48 -10.13
C PHE A 97 5.59 5.29 -9.67
N LEU A 98 4.27 5.41 -9.85
CA LEU A 98 3.32 4.33 -9.55
C LEU A 98 2.94 3.63 -10.85
N LYS A 99 3.32 2.35 -10.97
CA LYS A 99 2.89 1.49 -12.06
C LYS A 99 1.71 0.64 -11.58
N ALA A 100 0.51 0.88 -12.11
CA ALA A 100 -0.62 0.00 -11.86
C ALA A 100 -0.30 -1.42 -12.36
N LEU A 101 -0.62 -2.42 -11.53
CA LEU A 101 -0.53 -3.83 -11.89
C LEU A 101 -1.90 -4.34 -12.28
N ASP A 102 -1.91 -5.27 -13.24
CA ASP A 102 -3.13 -5.97 -13.61
C ASP A 102 -3.46 -6.97 -12.50
N VAL A 103 -4.62 -6.78 -11.86
CA VAL A 103 -5.09 -7.63 -10.77
C VAL A 103 -6.26 -8.45 -11.32
N PRO A 104 -6.07 -9.75 -11.61
CA PRO A 104 -7.15 -10.58 -12.12
C PRO A 104 -8.24 -10.75 -11.04
N PRO A 105 -9.49 -10.99 -11.42
CA PRO A 105 -10.55 -11.30 -10.46
C PRO A 105 -10.19 -12.54 -9.62
N ALA A 106 -10.66 -12.54 -8.37
CA ALA A 106 -10.46 -13.63 -7.41
C ALA A 106 -11.18 -14.93 -7.84
#